data_AF-A0A1Q3WH92-F1
#
_entry.id   AF-A0A1Q3WH92-F1
#
_cell.length_a   1.000
_cell.length_b   1.000
_cell.length_c   1.000
_cell.angle_alpha   90.00
_cell.angle_beta   90.00
_cell.angle_gamma   90.00
#
_symmetry.space_group_name_H-M   'P 1'
#
loop_
_entity.id
_entity.type
_entity.pdbx_description
1 polymer ?
#
loop_
_entity_poly.entity_id
_entity_poly.type
_entity_poly.pdbx_seq_one_letter_code
_entity_poly.pdbx_strand_id
1 'polypeptide(L)'
;MTEKALLNYFLSKVSVEDFSKDLQDSQVKTSYDTTSVYVIPISRINDEEYNVTRDNLIQLCNDTLNAKLTLTDINTIAFAIITSEFFTWDDTADDAEIIETVIYDWDNPEIGFSLSLHNIALWKQYLQTGEYLLNKAELKEKFRNDKKRQQDR
;
A
#
# COMPACT_ATOMS: atom_id res chain seq x y z
N MET A 1 -6.65 9.03 7.89
CA MET A 1 -5.40 8.60 8.51
C MET A 1 -4.47 9.77 8.67
N THR A 2 -3.60 9.71 9.66
CA THR A 2 -2.52 10.67 9.89
C THR A 2 -1.19 10.03 9.52
N GLU A 3 -0.31 10.76 8.87
CA GLU A 3 1.07 10.29 8.64
C GLU A 3 1.79 10.01 9.97
N LYS A 4 1.41 10.73 11.04
CA LYS A 4 1.95 10.50 12.38
C LYS A 4 1.59 9.12 12.93
N ALA A 5 0.38 8.63 12.68
CA ALA A 5 -0.01 7.28 13.08
C ALA A 5 0.77 6.22 12.29
N LEU A 6 0.93 6.41 10.97
CA LEU A 6 1.74 5.52 10.13
C LEU A 6 3.21 5.46 10.59
N LEU A 7 3.81 6.61 10.85
CA LEU A 7 5.17 6.70 11.41
C LEU A 7 5.27 5.97 12.75
N ASN A 8 4.32 6.21 13.66
CA ASN A 8 4.33 5.55 14.97
C ASN A 8 4.16 4.03 14.82
N TYR A 9 3.37 3.56 13.86
CA TYR A 9 3.22 2.15 13.56
C TYR A 9 4.52 1.53 13.02
N PHE A 10 5.19 2.17 12.06
CA PHE A 10 6.50 1.73 11.56
C PHE A 10 7.59 1.73 12.63
N LEU A 11 7.53 2.67 13.58
CA LEU A 11 8.43 2.72 14.74
C LEU A 11 8.00 1.79 15.89
N SER A 12 6.97 0.96 15.71
CA SER A 12 6.42 0.07 16.75
C SER A 12 6.01 0.80 18.04
N LYS A 13 5.65 2.08 17.95
CA LYS A 13 5.18 2.92 19.07
C LYS A 13 3.69 2.76 19.34
N VAL A 14 2.93 2.24 18.38
CA VAL A 14 1.51 1.89 18.51
C VAL A 14 1.27 0.48 17.99
N SER A 15 0.23 -0.17 18.50
CA SER A 15 -0.23 -1.46 17.99
C SER A 15 -0.89 -1.31 16.62
N VAL A 16 -0.95 -2.40 15.85
CA VAL A 16 -1.73 -2.42 14.60
C VAL A 16 -3.22 -2.23 14.84
N GLU A 17 -3.73 -2.69 15.99
CA GLU A 17 -5.13 -2.49 16.39
C GLU A 17 -5.45 -1.02 16.69
N ASP A 18 -4.48 -0.24 17.17
CA ASP A 18 -4.66 1.20 17.36
C ASP A 18 -4.43 1.98 16.06
N PHE A 19 -3.46 1.55 15.25
CA PHE A 19 -3.23 2.14 13.94
C PHE A 19 -4.42 1.95 12.99
N SER A 20 -5.07 0.77 13.00
CA SER A 20 -6.24 0.50 12.16
C SER A 20 -7.42 1.41 12.48
N LYS A 21 -7.55 1.91 13.72
CA LYS A 21 -8.57 2.91 14.08
C LYS A 21 -8.31 4.27 13.41
N ASP A 22 -7.06 4.63 13.16
CA ASP A 22 -6.69 5.88 12.45
C ASP A 22 -6.92 5.76 10.94
N LEU A 23 -6.90 4.53 10.41
CA LEU A 23 -7.26 4.19 9.03
C LEU A 23 -8.78 4.12 8.81
N GLN A 24 -9.59 3.92 9.86
CA GLN A 24 -11.04 3.92 9.72
C GLN A 24 -11.53 5.24 9.10
N ASP A 25 -12.40 5.10 8.10
CA ASP A 25 -12.97 6.22 7.33
C ASP A 25 -11.95 7.11 6.60
N SER A 26 -10.67 6.70 6.52
CA SER A 26 -9.66 7.45 5.76
C SER A 26 -9.83 7.31 4.25
N GLN A 27 -10.55 6.29 3.80
CA GLN A 27 -10.91 6.10 2.41
C GLN A 27 -12.42 5.91 2.30
N VAL A 28 -13.09 6.79 1.56
CA VAL A 28 -14.54 6.81 1.44
C VAL A 28 -14.93 6.82 -0.02
N LYS A 29 -15.80 5.89 -0.42
CA LYS A 29 -16.42 5.90 -1.74
C LYS A 29 -17.45 7.04 -1.80
N THR A 30 -17.16 8.07 -2.58
CA THR A 30 -17.98 9.30 -2.66
C THR A 30 -18.92 9.30 -3.87
N SER A 31 -18.65 8.48 -4.90
CA SER A 31 -19.53 8.31 -6.05
C SER A 31 -19.46 6.87 -6.59
N TYR A 32 -20.02 6.62 -7.78
CA TYR A 32 -19.96 5.31 -8.44
C TYR A 32 -18.51 4.86 -8.71
N ASP A 33 -17.67 5.78 -9.17
CA ASP A 33 -16.29 5.56 -9.63
C ASP A 33 -15.26 6.45 -8.91
N THR A 34 -15.70 7.29 -7.96
CA THR A 34 -14.83 8.18 -7.21
C THR A 34 -14.68 7.72 -5.76
N THR A 35 -13.43 7.64 -5.33
CA THR A 35 -13.03 7.39 -3.94
C THR A 35 -12.22 8.58 -3.46
N SER A 36 -12.53 9.09 -2.27
CA SER A 36 -11.76 10.14 -1.61
C SER A 36 -10.88 9.52 -0.53
N VAL A 37 -9.61 9.92 -0.49
CA VAL A 37 -8.64 9.50 0.52
C VAL A 37 -8.24 10.72 1.35
N TYR A 38 -8.30 10.59 2.66
CA TYR A 38 -8.00 11.65 3.63
C TYR A 38 -6.73 11.31 4.41
N VAL A 39 -5.64 12.02 4.05
CA VAL A 39 -4.34 11.92 4.71
C VAL A 39 -4.03 13.26 5.38
N ILE A 40 -3.75 13.23 6.69
CA ILE A 40 -3.31 14.40 7.44
C ILE A 40 -1.76 14.36 7.49
N PRO A 41 -1.07 15.30 6.82
CA PRO A 41 0.37 15.28 6.74
C PRO A 41 1.02 15.65 8.08
N ILE A 42 2.21 15.12 8.34
CA ILE A 42 3.09 15.62 9.41
C ILE A 42 3.55 17.01 9.01
N SER A 43 3.25 18.00 9.84
CA SER A 43 3.88 19.32 9.71
C SER A 43 5.38 19.14 9.98
N ARG A 44 6.24 19.44 8.99
CA ARG A 44 7.70 19.34 9.13
C ARG A 44 8.13 20.14 10.37
N ILE A 45 8.58 19.43 11.41
CA ILE A 45 9.32 20.01 12.52
C ILE A 45 10.73 19.43 12.36
N ASN A 46 11.65 20.27 11.87
CA ASN A 46 13.09 20.00 11.66
C ASN A 46 13.52 19.31 10.34
N ASP A 47 12.70 19.31 9.28
CA ASP A 47 13.06 18.79 7.94
C ASP A 47 13.55 17.33 7.88
N GLU A 48 13.33 16.55 8.93
CA GLU A 48 13.67 15.13 8.92
C GLU A 48 12.57 14.35 8.18
N GLU A 49 12.97 13.60 7.16
CA GLU A 49 12.13 12.65 6.42
C GLU A 49 12.27 11.25 7.03
N TYR A 50 11.26 10.40 6.84
CA TYR A 50 11.31 9.00 7.25
C TYR A 50 11.55 8.10 6.05
N ASN A 51 12.67 7.38 6.08
CA ASN A 51 13.03 6.38 5.08
C ASN A 51 12.23 5.07 5.29
N VAL A 52 11.26 4.82 4.41
CA VAL A 52 10.49 3.57 4.33
C VAL A 52 11.41 2.46 3.86
N THR A 53 11.37 1.33 4.55
CA THR A 53 12.21 0.16 4.26
C THR A 53 11.39 -1.06 3.84
N ARG A 54 12.04 -2.08 3.27
CA ARG A 54 11.41 -3.39 3.01
C ARG A 54 10.75 -3.97 4.26
N ASP A 55 11.40 -3.84 5.42
CA ASP A 55 10.87 -4.36 6.69
C ASP A 55 9.54 -3.69 7.06
N ASN A 56 9.41 -2.38 6.81
CA ASN A 56 8.14 -1.68 7.01
C ASN A 56 7.02 -2.24 6.11
N LEU A 57 7.32 -2.51 4.83
CA LEU A 57 6.36 -3.10 3.90
C LEU A 57 6.04 -4.57 4.24
N ILE A 58 7.04 -5.34 4.69
CA ILE A 58 6.83 -6.73 5.16
C ILE A 58 5.93 -6.75 6.39
N GLN A 59 6.07 -5.79 7.29
CA GLN A 59 5.20 -5.65 8.46
C GLN A 59 3.74 -5.44 8.04
N LEU A 60 3.49 -4.54 7.08
CA LEU A 60 2.16 -4.34 6.48
C LEU A 60 1.59 -5.61 5.86
N CYS A 61 2.41 -6.36 5.11
CA CYS A 61 2.01 -7.65 4.55
C CYS A 61 1.62 -8.64 5.65
N ASN A 62 2.41 -8.75 6.71
CA ASN A 62 2.13 -9.67 7.82
C ASN A 62 0.81 -9.33 8.50
N ASP A 63 0.59 -8.06 8.81
CA ASP A 63 -0.63 -7.64 9.48
C ASP A 63 -1.87 -7.78 8.58
N THR A 64 -1.72 -7.61 7.26
CA THR A 64 -2.78 -7.89 6.30
C THR A 64 -3.09 -9.39 6.18
N LEU A 65 -2.06 -10.24 6.09
CA LEU A 65 -2.22 -11.70 6.02
C LEU A 65 -2.83 -12.29 7.30
N ASN A 66 -2.61 -11.62 8.44
CA ASN A 66 -3.22 -11.96 9.72
C ASN A 66 -4.56 -11.26 9.97
N ALA A 67 -5.16 -10.63 8.95
CA ALA A 67 -6.45 -9.93 9.00
C ALA A 67 -6.53 -8.80 10.05
N LYS A 68 -5.40 -8.21 10.42
CA LYS A 68 -5.31 -7.01 11.28
C LYS A 68 -5.42 -5.71 10.48
N LEU A 69 -5.03 -5.76 9.21
CA LEU A 69 -5.25 -4.72 8.22
C LEU A 69 -6.06 -5.29 7.04
N THR A 70 -6.88 -4.44 6.44
CA THR A 70 -7.66 -4.78 5.25
C THR A 70 -6.87 -4.46 3.97
N LEU A 71 -7.34 -4.97 2.83
CA LEU A 71 -6.76 -4.63 1.53
C LEU A 71 -6.95 -3.14 1.18
N THR A 72 -8.06 -2.56 1.63
CA THR A 72 -8.35 -1.12 1.54
C THR A 72 -7.35 -0.30 2.36
N ASP A 73 -6.98 -0.77 3.55
CA ASP A 73 -5.94 -0.12 4.37
C ASP A 73 -4.60 -0.11 3.65
N ILE A 74 -4.21 -1.23 3.01
CA ILE A 74 -2.97 -1.30 2.22
C ILE A 74 -2.96 -0.29 1.08
N ASN A 75 -4.06 -0.18 0.33
CA ASN A 75 -4.18 0.83 -0.73
C ASN A 75 -4.06 2.26 -0.16
N THR A 76 -4.75 2.54 0.94
CA THR A 76 -4.72 3.86 1.60
C THR A 76 -3.32 4.22 2.10
N ILE A 77 -2.60 3.26 2.69
CA ILE A 77 -1.23 3.45 3.17
C ILE A 77 -0.27 3.68 2.00
N ALA A 78 -0.40 2.92 0.91
CA ALA A 78 0.43 3.12 -0.28
C ALA A 78 0.21 4.51 -0.89
N PHE A 79 -1.06 4.94 -1.04
CA PHE A 79 -1.40 6.30 -1.46
C PHE A 79 -0.78 7.36 -0.56
N ALA A 80 -0.88 7.18 0.77
CA ALA A 80 -0.31 8.10 1.74
C ALA A 80 1.21 8.19 1.62
N ILE A 81 1.92 7.07 1.38
CA ILE A 81 3.37 7.08 1.20
C ILE A 81 3.76 7.81 -0.09
N ILE A 82 3.11 7.51 -1.22
CA ILE A 82 3.42 8.12 -2.53
C ILE A 82 3.18 9.64 -2.52
N THR A 83 2.11 10.08 -1.87
CA THR A 83 1.71 11.49 -1.86
C THR A 83 2.38 12.32 -0.76
N SER A 84 3.15 11.67 0.11
CA SER A 84 3.82 12.32 1.24
C SER A 84 5.12 13.00 0.81
N GLU A 85 5.36 14.19 1.36
CA GLU A 85 6.69 14.81 1.34
C GLU A 85 7.55 14.40 2.55
N PHE A 86 7.03 13.57 3.45
CA PHE A 86 7.70 13.12 4.67
C PHE A 86 8.21 11.68 4.54
N PHE A 87 7.45 10.79 3.89
CA PHE A 87 7.88 9.42 3.63
C PHE A 87 8.71 9.35 2.35
N THR A 88 9.96 8.91 2.47
CA THR A 88 10.87 8.71 1.34
C THR A 88 11.42 7.30 1.35
N TRP A 89 12.13 6.90 0.30
CA TRP A 89 12.94 5.68 0.27
C TRP A 89 14.24 5.98 -0.47
N ASP A 90 15.33 5.33 -0.07
CA ASP A 90 16.64 5.50 -0.69
C ASP A 90 16.61 4.99 -2.14
N ASP A 91 16.62 5.91 -3.11
CA ASP A 91 16.58 5.61 -4.55
C ASP A 91 17.92 5.08 -5.09
N THR A 92 18.97 5.09 -4.25
CA THR A 92 20.31 4.58 -4.59
C THR A 92 20.61 3.21 -4.02
N ALA A 93 19.76 2.70 -3.12
CA ALA A 93 19.91 1.38 -2.53
C ALA A 93 19.53 0.26 -3.52
N ASP A 94 20.16 -0.91 -3.38
CA ASP A 94 19.90 -2.08 -4.22
C ASP A 94 18.43 -2.56 -4.16
N ASP A 95 17.68 -2.15 -3.16
CA ASP A 95 16.26 -2.47 -2.98
C ASP A 95 15.27 -1.35 -3.28
N ALA A 96 15.75 -0.19 -3.77
CA ALA A 96 14.92 0.94 -4.17
C ALA A 96 13.77 0.52 -5.11
N GLU A 97 14.12 -0.23 -6.17
CA GLU A 97 13.18 -0.70 -7.19
C GLU A 97 12.11 -1.63 -6.58
N ILE A 98 12.46 -2.45 -5.58
CA ILE A 98 11.53 -3.38 -4.93
C ILE A 98 10.49 -2.59 -4.12
N ILE A 99 10.96 -1.62 -3.31
CA ILE A 99 10.10 -0.76 -2.47
C ILE A 99 9.16 0.02 -3.37
N GLU A 100 9.72 0.69 -4.38
CA GLU A 100 8.97 1.49 -5.35
C GLU A 100 7.91 0.64 -6.06
N THR A 101 8.30 -0.49 -6.64
CA THR A 101 7.38 -1.40 -7.35
C THR A 101 6.21 -1.83 -6.48
N VAL A 102 6.48 -2.24 -5.24
CA VAL A 102 5.44 -2.73 -4.32
C VAL A 102 4.48 -1.62 -3.93
N ILE A 103 4.99 -0.43 -3.60
CA ILE A 103 4.15 0.70 -3.21
C ILE A 103 3.25 1.15 -4.37
N TYR A 104 3.79 1.26 -5.58
CA TYR A 104 2.98 1.62 -6.76
C TYR A 104 1.97 0.53 -7.13
N ASP A 105 2.34 -0.75 -7.04
CA ASP A 105 1.42 -1.87 -7.26
C ASP A 105 0.23 -1.83 -6.26
N TRP A 106 0.47 -1.47 -4.99
CA TRP A 106 -0.56 -1.38 -3.96
C TRP A 106 -1.46 -0.15 -4.10
N ASP A 107 -0.92 0.98 -4.54
CA ASP A 107 -1.69 2.21 -4.77
C ASP A 107 -2.60 2.10 -6.00
N ASN A 108 -2.20 1.29 -6.99
CA ASN A 108 -2.84 1.24 -8.31
C ASN A 108 -3.49 -0.11 -8.65
N PRO A 109 -4.33 -0.70 -7.78
CA PRO A 109 -4.89 -2.03 -7.99
C PRO A 109 -5.87 -2.11 -9.16
N GLU A 110 -6.36 -1.00 -9.71
CA GLU A 110 -7.23 -0.94 -10.88
C GLU A 110 -6.46 -1.19 -12.18
N ILE A 111 -5.23 -0.67 -12.28
CA ILE A 111 -4.36 -0.80 -13.47
C ILE A 111 -3.21 -1.81 -13.26
N GLY A 112 -2.99 -2.26 -12.02
CA GLY A 112 -2.03 -3.28 -11.65
C GLY A 112 -2.68 -4.62 -11.29
N PHE A 113 -1.96 -5.42 -10.53
CA PHE A 113 -2.48 -6.64 -9.92
C PHE A 113 -3.53 -6.30 -8.85
N SER A 114 -4.60 -7.10 -8.76
CA SER A 114 -5.60 -6.91 -7.72
C SER A 114 -4.97 -7.08 -6.35
N LEU A 115 -5.29 -6.19 -5.40
CA LEU A 115 -5.04 -6.45 -3.99
C LEU A 115 -5.85 -7.66 -3.56
N SER A 116 -5.16 -8.72 -3.18
CA SER A 116 -5.72 -9.97 -2.68
C SER A 116 -4.74 -10.59 -1.69
N LEU A 117 -5.22 -11.41 -0.75
CA LEU A 117 -4.32 -12.08 0.20
C LEU A 117 -3.26 -12.94 -0.49
N HIS A 118 -3.60 -13.52 -1.66
CA HIS A 118 -2.64 -14.25 -2.49
C HIS A 118 -1.52 -13.33 -2.99
N ASN A 119 -1.88 -12.20 -3.60
CA ASN A 119 -0.89 -11.27 -4.13
C ASN A 119 -0.09 -10.58 -3.02
N ILE A 120 -0.69 -10.29 -1.86
CA ILE A 120 0.04 -9.80 -0.66
C ILE A 120 1.11 -10.80 -0.22
N ALA A 121 0.82 -12.11 -0.23
CA ALA A 121 1.85 -13.10 0.08
C ALA A 121 2.99 -13.12 -0.95
N LEU A 122 2.70 -12.90 -2.23
CA LEU A 122 3.70 -12.81 -3.29
C LEU A 122 4.54 -11.53 -3.20
N TRP A 123 3.93 -10.38 -2.94
CA TRP A 123 4.66 -9.13 -2.69
C TRP A 123 5.52 -9.24 -1.44
N LYS A 124 5.03 -9.89 -0.37
CA LYS A 124 5.85 -10.20 0.80
C LYS A 124 7.08 -11.04 0.43
N GLN A 125 6.91 -12.07 -0.40
CA GLN A 125 8.04 -12.88 -0.86
C GLN A 125 9.02 -12.04 -1.68
N TYR A 126 8.53 -11.20 -2.60
CA TYR A 126 9.37 -10.27 -3.36
C TYR A 126 10.14 -9.32 -2.44
N LEU A 127 9.48 -8.75 -1.44
CA LEU A 127 10.10 -7.96 -0.37
C LEU A 127 11.10 -8.75 0.48
N GLN A 128 11.07 -10.08 0.51
CA GLN A 128 12.03 -10.89 1.28
C GLN A 128 13.20 -11.38 0.45
N THR A 129 12.98 -11.71 -0.83
CA THR A 129 13.95 -12.43 -1.66
C THR A 129 14.42 -11.65 -2.88
N GLY A 130 13.72 -10.58 -3.28
CA GLY A 130 13.92 -9.91 -4.57
C GLY A 130 13.38 -10.69 -5.77
N GLU A 131 12.72 -11.82 -5.57
CA GLU A 131 12.14 -12.63 -6.64
C GLU A 131 10.69 -12.23 -6.92
N TYR A 132 10.43 -11.64 -8.09
CA TYR A 132 9.09 -11.18 -8.48
C TYR A 132 8.25 -12.31 -9.09
N LEU A 133 7.24 -12.76 -8.35
CA LEU A 133 6.45 -13.96 -8.69
C LEU A 133 5.00 -13.71 -9.09
N LEU A 134 4.55 -12.45 -9.22
CA LEU A 134 3.18 -12.16 -9.62
C LEU A 134 2.90 -12.63 -11.06
N ASN A 135 1.76 -13.30 -11.25
CA ASN A 135 1.46 -14.01 -12.48
C ASN A 135 0.90 -13.08 -13.57
N LYS A 136 1.71 -12.71 -14.56
CA LYS A 136 1.26 -11.88 -15.69
C LYS A 136 0.02 -12.41 -16.43
N ALA A 137 -0.29 -13.71 -16.37
CA ALA A 137 -1.51 -14.27 -16.94
C ALA A 137 -2.77 -13.85 -16.15
N GLU A 138 -2.68 -13.76 -14.81
CA GLU A 138 -3.75 -13.25 -13.95
C GLU A 138 -4.09 -11.80 -14.30
N LEU A 139 -3.06 -10.95 -14.45
CA LEU A 139 -3.23 -9.55 -14.85
C LEU A 139 -3.92 -9.43 -16.22
N LYS A 140 -3.50 -10.23 -17.20
CA LYS A 140 -4.14 -10.26 -18.53
C LYS A 140 -5.60 -10.68 -18.44
N GLU A 141 -5.92 -11.66 -17.59
CA GLU A 141 -7.28 -12.18 -17.45
C GLU A 141 -8.20 -11.16 -16.76
N LYS A 142 -7.71 -10.43 -15.75
CA LYS A 142 -8.41 -9.31 -15.14
C LYS A 142 -8.89 -8.30 -16.20
N PHE A 143 -7.98 -7.81 -17.04
CA PHE A 143 -8.33 -6.84 -18.08
C PHE A 143 -9.23 -7.40 -19.18
N ARG A 144 -9.15 -8.69 -19.49
CA ARG A 144 -10.10 -9.33 -20.42
C ARG A 144 -11.51 -9.34 -19.85
N ASN A 145 -11.65 -9.63 -18.56
CA ASN A 145 -12.95 -9.68 -17.89
C ASN A 145 -13.56 -8.29 -17.71
N ASP A 146 -12.75 -7.27 -17.45
CA ASP A 146 -13.25 -5.89 -17.37
C ASP A 146 -13.75 -5.38 -18.72
N LYS A 147 -13.08 -5.72 -19.84
CA LYS A 147 -13.57 -5.42 -21.19
C LYS A 147 -14.92 -6.07 -21.48
N LYS A 148 -15.12 -7.34 -21.09
CA LYS A 148 -16.43 -8.01 -21.26
C LYS A 148 -17.53 -7.30 -20.47
N ARG A 149 -17.26 -6.95 -19.21
CA ARG A 149 -18.22 -6.21 -18.36
C ARG A 149 -18.62 -4.85 -18.92
N GLN A 150 -17.73 -4.18 -19.65
CA GLN A 150 -18.04 -2.91 -20.32
C GLN A 150 -18.89 -3.08 -21.59
N GLN A 151 -18.85 -4.26 -22.23
CA GLN A 151 -19.67 -4.56 -23.42
C GLN A 151 -21.11 -4.96 -23.06
N ASP A 152 -21.31 -5.49 -21.85
CA ASP A 152 -22.62 -5.95 -21.35
C ASP A 152 -23.40 -4.88 -20.57
N ARG A 153 -22.90 -3.63 -20.50
CA ARG A 153 -23.51 -2.48 -19.82
C ARG A 153 -24.03 -1.45 -20.81
#